data_AF-A0A2P5FUF5-F1
#
_entry.id   AF-A0A2P5FUF5-F1
#
_cell.length_a   1.000
_cell.length_b   1.000
_cell.length_c   1.000
_cell.angle_alpha   90.00
_cell.angle_beta   90.00
_cell.angle_gamma   90.00
#
_symmetry.space_group_name_H-M   'P 1'
#
loop_
_entity.id
_entity.type
_entity.pdbx_description
1 polymer ?
#
loop_
_entity_poly.entity_id
_entity_poly.type
_entity_poly.pdbx_seq_one_letter_code
_entity_poly.pdbx_strand_id
1 'polypeptide(L)'
;MAAQSTFSLPLPPTRSAAHSNSRHPRVTASNSAKPPSIAGRKLRAAVVGGGPAGSSAAEALAAGGVETFLFERAPSAAKPCGGAIPLCMLDEFQIPSHLIDRRVTRMRIVSPSNLVVDFGQTLLPHEFVAMLRREVLDSFLRSRAESAGAALISGLVTSVEVPSSRHAPYVLHYLAGGESRRERLAVDVVVGADGANSRVAKSIGAGDYSSAIAFQERIRLPDHKMEYYENCAEMYLGNDVSPDFYAWVFPKCDHVAVGTGTVREKKDIRAYQRAIRERANPKISGGKVIKVEAHPIPEHPRPARVRGRVALVGDAAGYVTKCSGEGIYFAAKSGRMCGEGIVRASEGGERMIDEGDLRREYLKEWDGQYVATFRVLDLLQRVFYGSNAAREALVELCGDEYVQRMSFDSYLYKRLAEGNRWEDVKMLVNTVGSLMRCKILGRNREAFKFLGGHSFNVFGR
;
A
#
# COMPACT_ATOMS: atom_id res chain seq x y z
N MET A 1 60.94 -33.65 -47.93
CA MET A 1 61.01 -32.17 -48.03
C MET A 1 60.50 -31.62 -46.70
N ALA A 2 61.27 -31.66 -45.61
CA ALA A 2 62.38 -30.77 -45.24
C ALA A 2 61.96 -29.29 -45.17
N ALA A 3 62.21 -28.48 -44.15
CA ALA A 3 62.62 -28.65 -42.74
C ALA A 3 62.46 -27.26 -42.07
N GLN A 4 62.17 -27.28 -40.76
CA GLN A 4 62.41 -26.30 -39.68
C GLN A 4 63.04 -24.92 -39.98
N SER A 5 62.50 -23.86 -39.33
CA SER A 5 63.29 -22.96 -38.46
C SER A 5 62.41 -22.00 -37.62
N THR A 6 62.45 -22.24 -36.30
CA THR A 6 62.59 -21.30 -35.17
C THR A 6 62.09 -19.86 -35.29
N PHE A 7 61.09 -19.49 -34.46
CA PHE A 7 60.84 -18.11 -34.04
C PHE A 7 60.97 -17.97 -32.52
N SER A 8 61.84 -17.05 -32.12
CA SER A 8 62.26 -16.74 -30.76
C SER A 8 61.33 -15.70 -30.12
N LEU A 9 60.94 -15.91 -28.87
CA LEU A 9 60.20 -14.95 -28.04
C LEU A 9 61.15 -13.88 -27.46
N PRO A 10 60.83 -12.58 -27.53
CA PRO A 10 61.49 -11.56 -26.72
C PRO A 10 60.82 -11.38 -25.36
N LEU A 11 61.64 -11.36 -24.32
CA LEU A 11 61.32 -11.02 -22.93
C LEU A 11 60.89 -9.54 -22.77
N PRO A 12 60.07 -9.21 -21.75
CA PRO A 12 59.61 -7.85 -21.51
C PRO A 12 60.71 -6.98 -20.86
N PRO A 13 60.80 -5.69 -21.19
CA PRO A 13 61.72 -4.78 -20.52
C PRO A 13 61.25 -4.39 -19.12
N THR A 14 62.24 -4.17 -18.27
CA THR A 14 62.20 -3.89 -16.84
C THR A 14 61.67 -2.49 -16.52
N ARG A 15 61.04 -2.40 -15.33
CA ARG A 15 60.47 -1.20 -14.71
C ARG A 15 61.49 -0.06 -14.56
N SER A 16 61.12 1.13 -15.02
CA SER A 16 61.64 2.41 -14.53
C SER A 16 60.61 3.03 -13.59
N ALA A 17 61.02 3.30 -12.36
CA ALA A 17 60.21 3.95 -11.34
C ALA A 17 60.28 5.48 -11.55
N ALA A 18 59.18 6.06 -12.02
CA ALA A 18 58.96 7.51 -11.98
C ALA A 18 57.86 7.81 -10.98
N HIS A 19 58.22 8.52 -9.91
CA HIS A 19 57.29 9.06 -8.92
C HIS A 19 56.29 10.01 -9.61
N SER A 20 55.03 9.59 -9.73
CA SER A 20 53.94 10.49 -10.05
C SER A 20 53.34 11.04 -8.75
N ASN A 21 53.45 12.35 -8.58
CA ASN A 21 52.74 13.10 -7.56
C ASN A 21 51.22 12.96 -7.81
N SER A 22 50.56 12.12 -7.01
CA SER A 22 49.11 12.05 -6.93
C SER A 22 48.56 13.34 -6.32
N ARG A 23 48.24 14.32 -7.16
CA ARG A 23 47.37 15.42 -6.76
C ARG A 23 45.97 14.86 -6.55
N HIS A 24 45.58 14.66 -5.30
CA HIS A 24 44.19 14.45 -4.92
C HIS A 24 43.33 15.55 -5.58
N PRO A 25 42.21 15.22 -6.25
CA PRO A 25 41.27 16.24 -6.66
C PRO A 25 40.75 16.89 -5.38
N ARG A 26 41.16 18.15 -5.18
CA ARG A 26 40.64 19.01 -4.12
C ARG A 26 39.15 19.13 -4.39
N VAL A 27 38.33 18.46 -3.59
CA VAL A 27 36.90 18.68 -3.53
C VAL A 27 36.73 20.15 -3.17
N THR A 28 36.52 20.99 -4.18
CA THR A 28 36.00 22.33 -3.98
C THR A 28 34.61 22.12 -3.41
N ALA A 29 34.49 22.34 -2.09
CA ALA A 29 33.20 22.51 -1.46
C ALA A 29 32.45 23.58 -2.27
N SER A 30 31.46 23.15 -3.06
CA SER A 30 30.54 24.08 -3.65
C SER A 30 29.86 24.78 -2.49
N ASN A 31 30.11 26.07 -2.32
CA ASN A 31 29.29 26.92 -1.45
C ASN A 31 27.83 26.62 -1.78
N SER A 32 27.16 25.88 -0.89
CA SER A 32 25.71 25.68 -0.97
C SER A 32 25.11 27.04 -0.67
N ALA A 33 24.95 27.86 -1.71
CA ALA A 33 24.21 29.11 -1.61
C ALA A 33 22.89 28.79 -0.92
N LYS A 34 22.61 29.46 0.20
CA LYS A 34 21.32 29.33 0.89
C LYS A 34 20.23 29.54 -0.16
N PRO A 35 19.29 28.60 -0.31
CA PRO A 35 18.22 28.76 -1.29
C PRO A 35 17.46 30.05 -1.07
N PRO A 36 17.02 30.70 -2.15
CA PRO A 36 16.42 32.02 -2.06
C PRO A 36 15.21 31.99 -1.13
N SER A 37 15.14 32.96 -0.20
CA SER A 37 13.94 33.18 0.60
C SER A 37 12.78 33.53 -0.32
N ILE A 38 11.57 33.11 0.03
CA ILE A 38 10.37 33.40 -0.77
C ILE A 38 9.92 34.81 -0.40
N ALA A 39 10.44 35.82 -1.10
CA ALA A 39 10.22 37.22 -0.74
C ALA A 39 8.73 37.57 -0.68
N GLY A 40 8.25 37.98 0.51
CA GLY A 40 6.93 38.57 0.73
C GLY A 40 5.74 37.60 0.71
N ARG A 41 5.96 36.27 0.64
CA ARG A 41 4.88 35.27 0.72
C ARG A 41 5.37 33.92 1.24
N LYS A 42 4.43 33.07 1.68
CA LYS A 42 4.72 31.68 2.03
C LYS A 42 4.93 30.80 0.79
N LEU A 43 5.60 29.67 0.98
CA LEU A 43 5.67 28.57 0.02
C LEU A 43 4.26 28.14 -0.36
N ARG A 44 4.01 27.97 -1.65
CA ARG A 44 2.72 27.53 -2.20
C ARG A 44 2.80 26.06 -2.57
N ALA A 45 1.94 25.24 -1.98
CA ALA A 45 1.90 23.81 -2.20
C ALA A 45 0.56 23.38 -2.81
N ALA A 46 0.59 22.61 -3.90
CA ALA A 46 -0.57 21.87 -4.36
C ALA A 46 -0.51 20.43 -3.89
N VAL A 47 -1.56 19.96 -3.24
CA VAL A 47 -1.76 18.54 -2.91
C VAL A 47 -2.87 18.01 -3.81
N VAL A 48 -2.55 17.05 -4.67
CA VAL A 48 -3.48 16.55 -5.69
C VAL A 48 -4.09 15.23 -5.23
N GLY A 49 -5.36 15.23 -4.82
CA GLY A 49 -6.13 14.09 -4.34
C GLY A 49 -6.49 14.19 -2.86
N GLY A 50 -7.78 14.27 -2.52
CA GLY A 50 -8.32 14.43 -1.16
C GLY A 50 -8.69 13.13 -0.46
N GLY A 51 -7.91 12.06 -0.69
CA GLY A 51 -7.97 10.83 0.09
C GLY A 51 -7.13 10.94 1.38
N PRO A 52 -6.90 9.82 2.10
CA PRO A 52 -6.12 9.83 3.34
C PRO A 52 -4.71 10.41 3.19
N ALA A 53 -4.02 10.10 2.08
CA ALA A 53 -2.67 10.61 1.83
C ALA A 53 -2.65 12.13 1.63
N GLY A 54 -3.45 12.65 0.69
CA GLY A 54 -3.41 14.07 0.40
C GLY A 54 -4.02 14.92 1.51
N SER A 55 -5.08 14.46 2.18
CA SER A 55 -5.64 15.19 3.32
C SER A 55 -4.63 15.30 4.46
N SER A 56 -3.92 14.21 4.76
CA SER A 56 -2.88 14.23 5.82
C SER A 56 -1.66 15.08 5.43
N ALA A 57 -1.27 15.09 4.15
CA ALA A 57 -0.22 15.97 3.65
C ALA A 57 -0.64 17.45 3.73
N ALA A 58 -1.86 17.76 3.29
CA ALA A 58 -2.39 19.12 3.29
C ALA A 58 -2.55 19.67 4.71
N GLU A 59 -3.03 18.85 5.65
CA GLU A 59 -3.10 19.21 7.06
C GLU A 59 -1.71 19.57 7.61
N ALA A 60 -0.72 18.70 7.41
CA ALA A 60 0.64 18.92 7.91
C ALA A 60 1.28 20.18 7.31
N LEU A 61 1.08 20.42 6.00
CA LEU A 61 1.59 21.61 5.31
C LEU A 61 0.93 22.89 5.84
N ALA A 62 -0.40 22.93 5.92
CA ALA A 62 -1.15 24.10 6.36
C ALA A 62 -0.85 24.44 7.82
N ALA A 63 -0.85 23.44 8.71
CA ALA A 63 -0.48 23.62 10.11
C ALA A 63 0.98 24.11 10.28
N GLY A 64 1.86 23.79 9.33
CA GLY A 64 3.25 24.23 9.30
C GLY A 64 3.49 25.59 8.63
N GLY A 65 2.44 26.34 8.28
CA GLY A 65 2.56 27.70 7.72
C GLY A 65 2.78 27.77 6.20
N VAL A 66 2.57 26.67 5.46
CA VAL A 66 2.62 26.63 4.00
C VAL A 66 1.26 26.98 3.40
N GLU A 67 1.22 27.85 2.39
CA GLU A 67 0.01 28.18 1.64
C GLU A 67 -0.41 26.96 0.82
N THR A 68 -1.47 26.27 1.24
CA THR A 68 -1.77 24.91 0.80
C THR A 68 -3.08 24.83 0.05
N PHE A 69 -3.05 24.22 -1.14
CA PHE A 69 -4.21 23.98 -2.00
C PHE A 69 -4.44 22.47 -2.13
N LEU A 70 -5.56 21.98 -1.60
CA LEU A 70 -5.94 20.56 -1.66
C LEU A 70 -6.97 20.35 -2.78
N PHE A 71 -6.61 19.60 -3.82
CA PHE A 71 -7.53 19.27 -4.92
C PHE A 71 -8.24 17.95 -4.67
N GLU A 72 -9.57 17.93 -4.81
CA GLU A 72 -10.37 16.70 -4.82
C GLU A 72 -11.46 16.78 -5.89
N ARG A 73 -11.56 15.76 -6.75
CA ARG A 73 -12.53 15.75 -7.86
C ARG A 73 -13.95 15.46 -7.42
N ALA A 74 -14.12 14.60 -6.41
CA ALA A 74 -15.41 14.10 -5.98
C ALA A 74 -15.41 13.88 -4.46
N PRO A 75 -15.56 14.95 -3.66
CA PRO A 75 -15.50 14.87 -2.20
C PRO A 75 -16.50 13.86 -1.60
N SER A 76 -17.66 13.67 -2.22
CA SER A 76 -18.67 12.69 -1.77
C SER A 76 -18.37 11.24 -2.15
N ALA A 77 -17.43 11.01 -3.07
CA ALA A 77 -17.03 9.69 -3.50
C ALA A 77 -15.84 9.18 -2.68
N ALA A 78 -15.74 7.87 -2.53
CA ALA A 78 -14.64 7.23 -1.83
C ALA A 78 -14.09 6.06 -2.65
N LYS A 79 -12.78 5.84 -2.54
CA LYS A 79 -12.14 4.66 -3.14
C LYS A 79 -12.72 3.39 -2.49
N PRO A 80 -13.08 2.37 -3.30
CA PRO A 80 -13.51 1.06 -2.80
C PRO A 80 -12.45 0.45 -1.88
N CYS A 81 -12.86 0.02 -0.68
CA CYS A 81 -11.94 -0.51 0.32
C CYS A 81 -12.68 -1.34 1.35
N GLY A 82 -11.99 -2.33 1.90
CA GLY A 82 -12.44 -3.12 3.04
C GLY A 82 -12.54 -2.31 4.35
N GLY A 83 -11.86 -1.18 4.46
CA GLY A 83 -12.06 -0.21 5.55
C GLY A 83 -11.47 -0.59 6.91
N ALA A 84 -10.57 -1.57 6.97
CA ALA A 84 -9.83 -1.92 8.18
C ALA A 84 -8.66 -0.95 8.40
N ILE A 85 -8.53 -0.40 9.60
CA ILE A 85 -7.39 0.41 10.02
C ILE A 85 -6.81 -0.09 11.35
N PRO A 86 -5.48 0.05 11.56
CA PRO A 86 -4.81 -0.36 12.78
C PRO A 86 -5.08 0.65 13.91
N LEU A 87 -4.88 0.23 15.17
CA LEU A 87 -5.07 1.09 16.33
C LEU A 87 -4.16 2.30 16.33
N CYS A 88 -2.89 2.14 15.95
CA CYS A 88 -1.96 3.27 15.89
C CYS A 88 -2.46 4.39 14.97
N MET A 89 -3.28 4.07 13.96
CA MET A 89 -3.87 5.09 13.10
C MET A 89 -4.94 5.90 13.85
N LEU A 90 -5.74 5.27 14.71
CA LEU A 90 -6.74 5.97 15.53
C LEU A 90 -6.06 7.03 16.39
N ASP A 91 -4.97 6.67 17.05
CA ASP A 91 -4.23 7.58 17.94
C ASP A 91 -3.47 8.62 17.13
N GLU A 92 -2.66 8.21 16.15
CA GLU A 92 -1.80 9.13 15.41
C GLU A 92 -2.61 10.17 14.62
N PHE A 93 -3.78 9.76 14.10
CA PHE A 93 -4.68 10.64 13.34
C PHE A 93 -5.90 11.06 14.16
N GLN A 94 -5.87 10.91 15.49
CA GLN A 94 -6.92 11.33 16.43
C GLN A 94 -8.33 11.07 15.88
N ILE A 95 -8.55 9.87 15.35
CA ILE A 95 -9.80 9.48 14.71
C ILE A 95 -10.83 9.21 15.82
N PRO A 96 -11.94 9.96 15.86
CA PRO A 96 -12.92 9.80 16.91
C PRO A 96 -13.55 8.40 16.90
N SER A 97 -13.75 7.84 18.08
CA SER A 97 -14.30 6.49 18.25
C SER A 97 -15.71 6.31 17.65
N HIS A 98 -16.50 7.38 17.56
CA HIS A 98 -17.83 7.35 16.96
C HIS A 98 -17.83 7.17 15.43
N LEU A 99 -16.68 7.33 14.77
CA LEU A 99 -16.54 7.03 13.33
C LEU A 99 -16.30 5.55 13.06
N ILE A 100 -16.03 4.75 14.10
CA ILE A 100 -15.77 3.32 14.01
C ILE A 100 -17.11 2.59 13.88
N ASP A 101 -17.36 2.00 12.72
CA ASP A 101 -18.59 1.26 12.46
C ASP A 101 -18.60 -0.09 13.21
N ARG A 102 -17.44 -0.77 13.28
CA ARG A 102 -17.26 -2.06 13.99
C ARG A 102 -15.88 -2.17 14.63
N ARG A 103 -15.82 -2.81 15.80
CA ARG A 103 -14.59 -3.20 16.50
C ARG A 103 -14.39 -4.71 16.33
N VAL A 104 -13.52 -5.11 15.42
CA VAL A 104 -13.30 -6.52 15.12
C VAL A 104 -12.27 -7.08 16.08
N THR A 105 -12.70 -8.00 16.94
CA THR A 105 -11.85 -8.76 17.87
C THR A 105 -11.66 -10.21 17.43
N ARG A 106 -12.39 -10.65 16.40
CA ARG A 106 -12.29 -12.00 15.84
C ARG A 106 -12.12 -11.95 14.33
N MET A 107 -10.95 -12.32 13.84
CA MET A 107 -10.66 -12.48 12.41
C MET A 107 -10.69 -13.97 12.07
N ARG A 108 -11.57 -14.41 11.16
CA ARG A 108 -11.57 -15.80 10.68
C ARG A 108 -10.75 -15.92 9.42
N ILE A 109 -9.70 -16.73 9.48
CA ILE A 109 -8.89 -17.07 8.31
C ILE A 109 -9.34 -18.44 7.81
N VAL A 110 -9.87 -18.47 6.59
CA VAL A 110 -10.47 -19.64 5.96
C VAL A 110 -9.55 -20.17 4.87
N SER A 111 -9.08 -21.40 5.02
CA SER A 111 -8.13 -22.04 4.10
C SER A 111 -8.78 -22.49 2.79
N PRO A 112 -8.00 -22.89 1.77
CA PRO A 112 -8.55 -23.46 0.53
C PRO A 112 -9.48 -24.66 0.73
N SER A 113 -9.24 -25.49 1.75
CA SER A 113 -10.06 -26.65 2.11
C SER A 113 -11.17 -26.36 3.12
N ASN A 114 -11.40 -25.08 3.44
CA ASN A 114 -12.36 -24.59 4.43
C ASN A 114 -12.01 -24.94 5.89
N LEU A 115 -10.73 -25.19 6.20
CA LEU A 115 -10.28 -25.11 7.59
C LEU A 115 -10.45 -23.64 8.05
N VAL A 116 -11.00 -23.45 9.24
CA VAL A 116 -11.22 -22.12 9.82
C VAL A 116 -10.36 -22.00 11.06
N VAL A 117 -9.56 -20.93 11.10
CA VAL A 117 -8.82 -20.51 12.29
C VAL A 117 -9.36 -19.18 12.77
N ASP A 118 -9.71 -19.09 14.05
CA ASP A 118 -10.02 -17.83 14.71
C ASP A 118 -8.70 -17.15 15.12
N PHE A 119 -8.43 -16.02 14.49
CA PHE A 119 -7.26 -15.16 14.65
C PHE A 119 -7.67 -13.92 15.46
N GLY A 120 -7.04 -13.71 16.61
CA GLY A 120 -7.38 -12.63 17.54
C GLY A 120 -7.52 -13.08 18.99
N GLN A 121 -7.20 -14.35 19.29
CA GLN A 121 -7.29 -14.89 20.65
C GLN A 121 -6.27 -14.27 21.60
N THR A 122 -5.19 -13.72 21.05
CA THR A 122 -4.12 -13.05 21.80
C THR A 122 -4.29 -11.54 21.92
N LEU A 123 -5.39 -10.98 21.41
CA LEU A 123 -5.68 -9.55 21.55
C LEU A 123 -5.87 -9.17 23.01
N LEU A 124 -5.27 -8.06 23.42
CA LEU A 124 -5.54 -7.46 24.73
C LEU A 124 -6.97 -6.90 24.78
N PRO A 125 -7.58 -6.72 25.96
CA PRO A 125 -8.99 -6.28 26.08
C PRO A 125 -9.33 -4.95 25.39
N HIS A 126 -8.35 -4.08 25.21
CA HIS A 126 -8.52 -2.79 24.53
C HIS A 126 -8.20 -2.87 23.03
N GLU A 127 -7.73 -4.02 22.53
CA GLU A 127 -7.27 -4.19 21.17
C GLU A 127 -8.36 -4.68 20.22
N PHE A 128 -8.40 -4.09 19.03
CA PHE A 128 -9.32 -4.46 17.97
C PHE A 128 -8.85 -3.90 16.62
N VAL A 129 -9.31 -4.50 15.53
CA VAL A 129 -9.21 -3.90 14.20
C VAL A 129 -10.41 -2.99 13.98
N ALA A 130 -10.16 -1.71 13.74
CA ALA A 130 -11.21 -0.73 13.52
C ALA A 130 -11.73 -0.81 12.09
N MET A 131 -13.04 -0.96 11.92
CA MET A 131 -13.70 -0.97 10.63
C MET A 131 -14.45 0.34 10.40
N LEU A 132 -14.11 1.04 9.32
CA LEU A 132 -14.73 2.31 8.94
C LEU A 132 -15.16 2.31 7.47
N ARG A 133 -16.17 3.13 7.15
CA ARG A 133 -16.47 3.55 5.79
C ARG A 133 -15.46 4.60 5.31
N ARG A 134 -14.97 4.45 4.08
CA ARG A 134 -13.99 5.38 3.48
C ARG A 134 -14.56 6.77 3.26
N GLU A 135 -15.83 6.88 2.88
CA GLU A 135 -16.49 8.18 2.75
C GLU A 135 -16.49 8.98 4.07
N VAL A 136 -16.57 8.31 5.22
CA VAL A 136 -16.55 8.94 6.55
C VAL A 136 -15.13 9.33 6.93
N LEU A 137 -14.17 8.40 6.81
CA LEU A 137 -12.76 8.65 7.14
C LEU A 137 -12.15 9.74 6.25
N ASP A 138 -12.35 9.65 4.93
CA ASP A 138 -11.78 10.60 3.97
C ASP A 138 -12.38 12.00 4.22
N SER A 139 -13.68 12.10 4.53
CA SER A 139 -14.31 13.38 4.89
C SER A 139 -13.72 13.97 6.16
N PHE A 140 -13.57 13.16 7.22
CA PHE A 140 -12.97 13.61 8.48
C PHE A 140 -11.55 14.17 8.28
N LEU A 141 -10.70 13.44 7.53
CA LEU A 141 -9.32 13.88 7.28
C LEU A 141 -9.27 15.15 6.42
N ARG A 142 -10.15 15.29 5.42
CA ARG A 142 -10.24 16.53 4.62
C ARG A 142 -10.68 17.72 5.46
N SER A 143 -11.72 17.57 6.28
CA SER A 143 -12.21 18.65 7.14
C SER A 143 -11.15 19.11 8.15
N ARG A 144 -10.28 18.20 8.61
CA ARG A 144 -9.10 18.55 9.41
C ARG A 144 -8.09 19.38 8.62
N ALA A 145 -7.79 19.00 7.38
CA ALA A 145 -6.90 19.78 6.53
C ALA A 145 -7.44 21.20 6.29
N GLU A 146 -8.74 21.33 6.03
CA GLU A 146 -9.42 22.64 5.90
C GLU A 146 -9.35 23.44 7.21
N SER A 147 -9.60 22.79 8.36
CA SER A 147 -9.49 23.42 9.68
C SER A 147 -8.08 23.90 10.02
N ALA A 148 -7.06 23.24 9.47
CA ALA A 148 -5.65 23.65 9.57
C ALA A 148 -5.28 24.79 8.61
N GLY A 149 -6.18 25.21 7.72
CA GLY A 149 -5.99 26.33 6.79
C GLY A 149 -5.73 25.93 5.33
N ALA A 150 -5.85 24.65 4.96
CA ALA A 150 -5.74 24.25 3.55
C ALA A 150 -6.97 24.70 2.76
N ALA A 151 -6.76 25.30 1.59
CA ALA A 151 -7.83 25.66 0.67
C ALA A 151 -8.27 24.43 -0.14
N LEU A 152 -9.45 23.89 0.17
CA LEU A 152 -10.05 22.80 -0.61
C LEU A 152 -10.57 23.32 -1.95
N ILE A 153 -10.03 22.79 -3.04
CA ILE A 153 -10.47 23.05 -4.40
C ILE A 153 -11.17 21.80 -4.93
N SER A 154 -12.49 21.90 -5.10
CA SER A 154 -13.26 20.85 -5.76
C SER A 154 -12.98 20.89 -7.28
N GLY A 155 -12.05 20.06 -7.73
CA GLY A 155 -11.63 20.05 -9.13
C GLY A 155 -10.78 18.85 -9.53
N LEU A 156 -10.87 18.48 -10.80
CA LEU A 156 -10.08 17.42 -11.41
C LEU A 156 -8.80 18.01 -12.01
N VAL A 157 -7.64 17.76 -11.39
CA VAL A 157 -6.34 18.08 -12.00
C VAL A 157 -6.13 17.20 -13.24
N THR A 158 -5.89 17.83 -14.39
CA THR A 158 -5.73 17.17 -15.69
C THR A 158 -4.28 17.05 -16.12
N SER A 159 -3.42 18.00 -15.74
CA SER A 159 -1.98 17.96 -15.98
C SER A 159 -1.21 18.87 -15.04
N VAL A 160 0.09 18.59 -14.89
CA VAL A 160 1.06 19.46 -14.23
C VAL A 160 2.13 19.84 -15.25
N GLU A 161 2.32 21.14 -15.46
CA GLU A 161 3.44 21.67 -16.23
C GLU A 161 4.69 21.71 -15.35
N VAL A 162 5.72 20.97 -15.75
CA VAL A 162 7.02 20.95 -15.08
C VAL A 162 7.85 22.12 -15.61
N PRO A 163 8.37 23.01 -14.76
CA PRO A 163 9.14 24.15 -15.19
C PRO A 163 10.48 23.74 -15.81
N SER A 164 10.93 24.48 -16.83
CA SER A 164 12.27 24.31 -17.43
C SER A 164 13.39 24.87 -16.55
N SER A 165 13.09 25.88 -15.72
CA SER A 165 14.02 26.48 -14.76
C SER A 165 13.79 25.96 -13.35
N ARG A 166 14.88 25.76 -12.61
CA ARG A 166 14.85 25.29 -11.21
C ARG A 166 14.09 26.22 -10.26
N HIS A 167 13.83 27.49 -10.58
CA HIS A 167 13.12 28.39 -9.67
C HIS A 167 11.74 28.84 -10.18
N ALA A 168 11.35 28.43 -11.38
CA ALA A 168 10.02 28.74 -11.91
C ALA A 168 8.95 27.86 -11.23
N PRO A 169 7.71 28.35 -11.07
CA PRO A 169 6.62 27.59 -10.46
C PRO A 169 6.15 26.43 -11.34
N TYR A 170 5.57 25.41 -10.72
CA TYR A 170 4.75 24.40 -11.39
C TYR A 170 3.37 25.00 -11.67
N VAL A 171 2.75 24.63 -12.80
CA VAL A 171 1.39 25.08 -13.11
C VAL A 171 0.46 23.87 -13.22
N LEU A 172 -0.53 23.80 -12.35
CA LEU A 172 -1.57 22.80 -12.38
C LEU A 172 -2.69 23.27 -13.30
N HIS A 173 -3.11 22.42 -14.23
CA HIS A 173 -4.35 22.59 -14.99
C HIS A 173 -5.42 21.72 -14.37
N TYR A 174 -6.61 22.28 -14.17
CA TYR A 174 -7.70 21.55 -13.57
C TYR A 174 -9.07 21.97 -14.11
N LEU A 175 -10.04 21.07 -13.95
CA LEU A 175 -11.45 21.33 -14.27
C LEU A 175 -12.23 21.54 -12.96
N ALA A 176 -12.87 22.69 -12.82
CA ALA A 176 -13.72 23.06 -11.69
C ALA A 176 -15.21 23.10 -12.09
N GLY A 177 -16.10 23.24 -11.11
CA GLY A 177 -17.54 23.40 -11.35
C GLY A 177 -18.19 22.20 -12.03
N GLY A 178 -17.90 20.98 -11.56
CA GLY A 178 -18.40 19.75 -12.20
C GLY A 178 -17.75 19.49 -13.57
N GLU A 179 -16.45 19.78 -13.68
CA GLU A 179 -15.65 19.59 -14.89
C GLU A 179 -15.94 20.54 -16.07
N SER A 180 -16.69 21.63 -15.82
CA SER A 180 -17.13 22.57 -16.87
C SER A 180 -16.16 23.74 -17.12
N ARG A 181 -15.38 24.15 -16.12
CA ARG A 181 -14.50 25.33 -16.19
C ARG A 181 -13.03 24.92 -16.13
N ARG A 182 -12.24 25.35 -17.12
CA ARG A 182 -10.78 25.16 -17.12
C ARG A 182 -10.10 26.26 -16.33
N GLU A 183 -9.25 25.86 -15.40
CA GLU A 183 -8.49 26.79 -14.56
C GLU A 183 -7.03 26.36 -14.43
N ARG A 184 -6.20 27.30 -13.97
CA ARG A 184 -4.78 27.09 -13.74
C ARG A 184 -4.36 27.65 -12.39
N LEU A 185 -3.46 26.95 -11.71
CA LEU A 185 -2.87 27.41 -10.45
C LEU A 185 -1.35 27.20 -10.48
N ALA A 186 -0.61 28.29 -10.28
CA ALA A 186 0.84 28.24 -10.12
C ALA A 186 1.21 27.97 -8.65
N VAL A 187 2.11 27.03 -8.40
CA VAL A 187 2.60 26.65 -7.06
C VAL A 187 4.10 26.35 -7.09
N ASP A 188 4.72 26.33 -5.92
CA ASP A 188 6.15 26.07 -5.79
C ASP A 188 6.45 24.57 -5.67
N VAL A 189 5.62 23.82 -4.94
CA VAL A 189 5.78 22.38 -4.69
C VAL A 189 4.48 21.64 -4.98
N VAL A 190 4.59 20.39 -5.45
CA VAL A 190 3.45 19.52 -5.71
C VAL A 190 3.57 18.20 -4.95
N VAL A 191 2.53 17.83 -4.22
CA VAL A 191 2.36 16.51 -3.61
C VAL A 191 1.32 15.72 -4.42
N GLY A 192 1.78 14.70 -5.14
CA GLY A 192 0.91 13.77 -5.87
C GLY A 192 0.32 12.72 -4.93
N ALA A 193 -0.97 12.84 -4.63
CA ALA A 193 -1.77 11.93 -3.81
C ALA A 193 -2.99 11.38 -4.56
N ASP A 194 -2.94 11.39 -5.90
CA ASP A 194 -4.05 11.20 -6.84
C ASP A 194 -4.29 9.73 -7.21
N GLY A 195 -4.00 8.85 -6.27
CA GLY A 195 -4.31 7.43 -6.37
C GLY A 195 -3.46 6.67 -7.38
N ALA A 196 -3.91 5.46 -7.73
CA ALA A 196 -3.07 4.56 -8.50
C ALA A 196 -2.84 5.01 -9.96
N ASN A 197 -3.81 5.74 -10.51
CA ASN A 197 -3.77 6.28 -11.87
C ASN A 197 -3.17 7.71 -11.92
N SER A 198 -2.21 7.99 -11.04
CA SER A 198 -1.65 9.32 -10.79
C SER A 198 -1.23 10.04 -12.08
N ARG A 199 -1.84 11.20 -12.33
CA ARG A 199 -1.45 12.14 -13.39
C ARG A 199 -0.21 12.91 -13.00
N VAL A 200 -0.05 13.23 -11.72
CA VAL A 200 1.17 13.88 -11.20
C VAL A 200 2.40 13.01 -11.48
N ALA A 201 2.32 11.70 -11.18
CA ALA A 201 3.38 10.74 -11.45
C ALA A 201 3.74 10.67 -12.95
N LYS A 202 2.74 10.72 -13.84
CA LYS A 202 2.94 10.76 -15.29
C LYS A 202 3.63 12.04 -15.74
N SER A 203 3.19 13.21 -15.24
CA SER A 203 3.78 14.51 -15.57
C SER A 203 5.27 14.61 -15.22
N ILE A 204 5.70 13.94 -14.15
CA ILE A 204 7.11 13.91 -13.77
C ILE A 204 7.87 12.72 -14.33
N GLY A 205 7.26 11.82 -15.11
CA GLY A 205 7.93 10.61 -15.64
C GLY A 205 8.41 9.66 -14.54
N ALA A 206 7.58 9.41 -13.53
CA ALA A 206 7.90 8.63 -12.33
C ALA A 206 8.20 7.13 -12.59
N GLY A 207 7.92 6.64 -13.80
CA GLY A 207 7.92 5.22 -14.14
C GLY A 207 6.64 4.52 -13.63
N ASP A 208 6.35 3.35 -14.20
CA ASP A 208 5.14 2.58 -13.88
C ASP A 208 5.38 1.53 -12.79
N TYR A 209 4.28 1.00 -12.27
CA TYR A 209 4.26 -0.19 -11.42
C TYR A 209 3.19 -1.18 -11.91
N SER A 210 3.24 -2.43 -11.44
CA SER A 210 2.12 -3.37 -11.57
C SER A 210 0.98 -3.02 -10.62
N SER A 211 -0.24 -3.46 -10.95
CA SER A 211 -1.40 -3.26 -10.09
C SER A 211 -2.29 -4.48 -10.07
N ALA A 212 -2.74 -4.82 -8.86
CA ALA A 212 -3.87 -5.71 -8.65
C ALA A 212 -5.19 -4.97 -8.94
N ILE A 213 -6.26 -5.70 -9.18
CA ILE A 213 -7.61 -5.18 -9.13
C ILE A 213 -8.28 -5.72 -7.89
N ALA A 214 -8.74 -4.82 -7.02
CA ALA A 214 -9.73 -5.16 -6.01
C ALA A 214 -11.13 -4.95 -6.59
N PHE A 215 -12.02 -5.91 -6.33
CA PHE A 215 -13.43 -5.86 -6.64
C PHE A 215 -14.21 -6.18 -5.37
N GLN A 216 -15.25 -5.42 -5.07
CA GLN A 216 -16.10 -5.69 -3.92
C GLN A 216 -17.55 -5.31 -4.18
N GLU A 217 -18.42 -5.92 -3.39
CA GLU A 217 -19.82 -5.59 -3.29
C GLU A 217 -20.15 -5.25 -1.85
N ARG A 218 -20.88 -4.15 -1.66
CA ARG A 218 -21.51 -3.84 -0.39
C ARG A 218 -22.84 -4.57 -0.35
N ILE A 219 -23.01 -5.47 0.61
CA ILE A 219 -24.21 -6.31 0.76
C ILE A 219 -24.85 -5.98 2.11
N ARG A 220 -26.01 -5.34 2.07
CA ARG A 220 -26.84 -5.11 3.26
C ARG A 220 -27.47 -6.43 3.68
N LEU A 221 -27.23 -6.87 4.90
CA LEU A 221 -27.75 -8.13 5.43
C LEU A 221 -28.97 -7.87 6.33
N PRO A 222 -29.86 -8.87 6.52
CA PRO A 222 -30.82 -8.84 7.61
C PRO A 222 -30.14 -8.71 8.99
N ASP A 223 -30.80 -8.06 9.96
CA ASP A 223 -30.21 -7.74 11.27
C ASP A 223 -29.68 -8.99 12.00
N HIS A 224 -30.46 -10.07 12.04
CA HIS A 224 -30.04 -11.34 12.66
C HIS A 224 -28.76 -11.96 12.04
N LYS A 225 -28.41 -11.59 10.80
CA LYS A 225 -27.15 -12.00 10.16
C LYS A 225 -26.02 -11.02 10.42
N MET A 226 -26.34 -9.73 10.62
CA MET A 226 -25.36 -8.74 11.03
C MET A 226 -24.83 -8.99 12.45
N GLU A 227 -25.61 -9.65 13.32
CA GLU A 227 -25.16 -10.07 14.68
C GLU A 227 -23.88 -10.93 14.61
N TYR A 228 -23.79 -11.89 13.68
CA TYR A 228 -22.58 -12.69 13.49
C TYR A 228 -21.33 -11.83 13.17
N TYR A 229 -21.56 -10.70 12.51
CA TYR A 229 -20.55 -9.75 12.02
C TYR A 229 -20.37 -8.54 12.96
N GLU A 230 -20.89 -8.58 14.19
CA GLU A 230 -20.75 -7.51 15.17
C GLU A 230 -19.27 -7.26 15.54
N ASN A 231 -18.50 -8.32 15.75
CA ASN A 231 -17.07 -8.26 16.07
C ASN A 231 -16.21 -9.19 15.19
N CYS A 232 -16.78 -9.71 14.10
CA CYS A 232 -16.13 -10.70 13.25
C CYS A 232 -15.81 -10.14 11.86
N ALA A 233 -14.61 -10.38 11.37
CA ALA A 233 -14.25 -10.24 9.97
C ALA A 233 -13.75 -11.58 9.44
N GLU A 234 -13.81 -11.78 8.12
CA GLU A 234 -13.37 -13.03 7.50
C GLU A 234 -12.43 -12.78 6.33
N MET A 235 -11.38 -13.59 6.24
CA MET A 235 -10.42 -13.65 5.15
C MET A 235 -10.41 -15.05 4.57
N TYR A 236 -10.55 -15.17 3.26
CA TYR A 236 -10.63 -16.42 2.52
C TYR A 236 -9.41 -16.56 1.61
N LEU A 237 -8.71 -17.68 1.77
CA LEU A 237 -7.56 -18.05 0.96
C LEU A 237 -7.95 -19.18 0.00
N GLY A 238 -7.44 -19.11 -1.23
CA GLY A 238 -7.59 -20.17 -2.22
C GLY A 238 -7.60 -19.65 -3.64
N ASN A 239 -7.05 -20.43 -4.56
CA ASN A 239 -6.99 -20.08 -5.98
C ASN A 239 -8.36 -19.86 -6.63
N ASP A 240 -9.41 -20.44 -6.05
CA ASP A 240 -10.80 -20.31 -6.45
C ASP A 240 -11.39 -18.93 -6.15
N VAL A 241 -10.95 -18.29 -5.06
CA VAL A 241 -11.43 -16.96 -4.64
C VAL A 241 -10.43 -15.84 -4.91
N SER A 242 -9.13 -16.14 -4.87
CA SER A 242 -8.05 -15.21 -5.19
C SER A 242 -6.71 -15.97 -5.36
N PRO A 243 -6.16 -16.05 -6.58
CA PRO A 243 -4.98 -16.87 -6.88
C PRO A 243 -3.65 -16.30 -6.41
N ASP A 244 -3.62 -15.05 -5.96
CA ASP A 244 -2.41 -14.27 -5.66
C ASP A 244 -2.62 -13.26 -4.51
N PHE A 245 -3.84 -13.15 -4.01
CA PHE A 245 -4.28 -12.34 -2.89
C PHE A 245 -5.23 -13.19 -2.01
N TYR A 246 -6.16 -12.53 -1.33
CA TYR A 246 -7.23 -13.12 -0.55
C TYR A 246 -8.57 -12.47 -0.90
N ALA A 247 -9.65 -13.14 -0.54
CA ALA A 247 -11.00 -12.58 -0.55
C ALA A 247 -11.46 -12.26 0.88
N TRP A 248 -12.43 -11.37 1.05
CA TRP A 248 -12.83 -10.89 2.37
C TRP A 248 -14.34 -10.74 2.53
N VAL A 249 -14.77 -10.80 3.79
CA VAL A 249 -16.08 -10.34 4.25
C VAL A 249 -15.84 -9.44 5.47
N PHE A 250 -15.86 -8.12 5.24
CA PHE A 250 -15.52 -7.13 6.26
C PHE A 250 -16.76 -6.32 6.66
N PRO A 251 -17.13 -6.30 7.95
CA PRO A 251 -18.36 -5.64 8.37
C PRO A 251 -18.23 -4.12 8.45
N LYS A 252 -19.38 -3.48 8.35
CA LYS A 252 -19.63 -2.04 8.54
C LYS A 252 -20.88 -1.89 9.42
N CYS A 253 -21.46 -0.70 9.45
CA CYS A 253 -22.57 -0.40 10.36
C CYS A 253 -23.86 -1.16 10.05
N ASP A 254 -24.18 -1.36 8.76
CA ASP A 254 -25.44 -1.95 8.28
C ASP A 254 -25.25 -2.95 7.11
N HIS A 255 -24.00 -3.23 6.75
CA HIS A 255 -23.66 -4.10 5.63
C HIS A 255 -22.29 -4.74 5.81
N VAL A 256 -21.98 -5.70 4.95
CA VAL A 256 -20.64 -6.25 4.78
C VAL A 256 -20.08 -5.86 3.42
N ALA A 257 -18.78 -5.62 3.35
CA ALA A 257 -18.03 -5.56 2.10
C ALA A 257 -17.53 -6.98 1.78
N VAL A 258 -18.06 -7.58 0.72
CA VAL A 258 -17.63 -8.89 0.20
C VAL A 258 -16.82 -8.67 -1.06
N GLY A 259 -15.55 -9.02 -1.05
CA GLY A 259 -14.67 -8.72 -2.17
C GLY A 259 -13.50 -9.66 -2.33
N THR A 260 -12.77 -9.44 -3.41
CA THR A 260 -11.56 -10.17 -3.77
C THR A 260 -10.58 -9.25 -4.51
N GLY A 261 -9.30 -9.62 -4.48
CA GLY A 261 -8.23 -8.96 -5.23
C GLY A 261 -7.54 -9.96 -6.17
N THR A 262 -7.03 -9.50 -7.32
CA THR A 262 -6.07 -10.29 -8.10
C THR A 262 -5.15 -9.44 -8.96
N VAL A 263 -3.91 -9.90 -9.18
CA VAL A 263 -2.95 -9.36 -10.16
C VAL A 263 -3.10 -10.03 -11.53
N ARG A 264 -3.80 -11.17 -11.59
CA ARG A 264 -4.07 -11.90 -12.83
C ARG A 264 -5.10 -11.19 -13.70
N GLU A 265 -5.33 -11.76 -14.89
CA GLU A 265 -6.18 -11.19 -15.92
C GLU A 265 -7.55 -10.74 -15.38
N LYS A 266 -7.90 -9.48 -15.67
CA LYS A 266 -9.13 -8.81 -15.19
C LYS A 266 -10.41 -9.59 -15.52
N LYS A 267 -10.37 -10.48 -16.52
CA LYS A 267 -11.52 -11.26 -16.98
C LYS A 267 -12.05 -12.23 -15.92
N ASP A 268 -11.19 -12.71 -15.02
CA ASP A 268 -11.54 -13.74 -14.03
C ASP A 268 -12.04 -13.16 -12.70
N ILE A 269 -11.88 -11.85 -12.45
CA ILE A 269 -12.28 -11.21 -11.18
C ILE A 269 -13.77 -11.44 -10.85
N ARG A 270 -14.62 -11.53 -11.88
CA ARG A 270 -16.05 -11.83 -11.70
C ARG A 270 -16.29 -13.27 -11.27
N ALA A 271 -15.48 -14.22 -11.77
CA ALA A 271 -15.55 -15.62 -11.34
C ALA A 271 -15.11 -15.75 -9.88
N TYR A 272 -14.01 -15.07 -9.51
CA TYR A 272 -13.54 -14.99 -8.13
C TYR A 272 -14.56 -14.35 -7.19
N GLN A 273 -15.23 -13.27 -7.63
CA GLN A 273 -16.31 -12.67 -6.85
C GLN A 273 -17.49 -13.62 -6.63
N ARG A 274 -17.87 -14.42 -7.65
CA ARG A 274 -18.91 -15.44 -7.48
C ARG A 274 -18.48 -16.53 -6.51
N ALA A 275 -17.24 -16.99 -6.59
CA ALA A 275 -16.71 -18.01 -5.69
C ALA A 275 -16.70 -17.54 -4.23
N ILE A 276 -16.30 -16.30 -3.94
CA ILE A 276 -16.38 -15.77 -2.56
C ILE A 276 -17.82 -15.64 -2.09
N ARG A 277 -18.75 -15.21 -2.96
CA ARG A 277 -20.19 -15.20 -2.62
C ARG A 277 -20.71 -16.58 -2.26
N GLU A 278 -20.32 -17.61 -3.01
CA GLU A 278 -20.73 -18.98 -2.76
C GLU A 278 -20.17 -19.49 -1.43
N ARG A 279 -18.87 -19.27 -1.16
CA ARG A 279 -18.24 -19.68 0.11
C ARG A 279 -18.81 -18.95 1.33
N ALA A 280 -19.17 -17.68 1.18
CA ALA A 280 -19.78 -16.89 2.24
C ALA A 280 -21.31 -17.07 2.34
N ASN A 281 -21.96 -17.75 1.37
CA ASN A 281 -23.42 -17.78 1.18
C ASN A 281 -24.22 -18.06 2.46
N PRO A 282 -23.87 -19.07 3.30
CA PRO A 282 -24.64 -19.34 4.52
C PRO A 282 -24.80 -18.10 5.42
N LYS A 283 -23.77 -17.25 5.46
CA LYS A 283 -23.69 -16.05 6.30
C LYS A 283 -24.22 -14.79 5.63
N ILE A 284 -24.27 -14.73 4.30
CA ILE A 284 -24.69 -13.53 3.55
C ILE A 284 -26.01 -13.70 2.79
N SER A 285 -26.62 -14.90 2.80
CA SER A 285 -27.89 -15.14 2.11
C SER A 285 -29.02 -14.29 2.67
N GLY A 286 -29.97 -13.91 1.81
CA GLY A 286 -30.99 -12.90 2.11
C GLY A 286 -30.47 -11.45 2.03
N GLY A 287 -29.17 -11.24 1.81
CA GLY A 287 -28.58 -9.92 1.66
C GLY A 287 -28.86 -9.27 0.30
N LYS A 288 -28.99 -7.93 0.30
CA LYS A 288 -29.18 -7.12 -0.91
C LYS A 288 -27.90 -6.38 -1.28
N VAL A 289 -27.48 -6.52 -2.54
CA VAL A 289 -26.36 -5.73 -3.08
C VAL A 289 -26.78 -4.27 -3.20
N ILE A 290 -26.08 -3.39 -2.50
CA ILE A 290 -26.34 -1.94 -2.52
C ILE A 290 -25.31 -1.17 -3.33
N LYS A 291 -24.13 -1.75 -3.56
CA LYS A 291 -23.07 -1.14 -4.37
C LYS A 291 -22.10 -2.18 -4.91
N VAL A 292 -21.63 -1.97 -6.14
CA VAL A 292 -20.59 -2.78 -6.78
C VAL A 292 -19.43 -1.86 -7.14
N GLU A 293 -18.22 -2.26 -6.80
CA GLU A 293 -17.07 -1.37 -6.80
C GLU A 293 -15.80 -2.09 -7.25
N ALA A 294 -14.92 -1.40 -7.99
CA ALA A 294 -13.61 -1.92 -8.35
C ALA A 294 -12.55 -0.81 -8.36
N HIS A 295 -11.31 -1.15 -7.99
CA HIS A 295 -10.22 -0.19 -8.01
C HIS A 295 -8.85 -0.88 -8.20
N PRO A 296 -7.93 -0.28 -8.96
CA PRO A 296 -6.54 -0.75 -9.02
C PRO A 296 -5.82 -0.52 -7.69
N ILE A 297 -4.98 -1.47 -7.29
CA ILE A 297 -4.14 -1.41 -6.11
C ILE A 297 -2.69 -1.55 -6.57
N PRO A 298 -1.82 -0.56 -6.31
CA PRO A 298 -0.40 -0.69 -6.62
C PRO A 298 0.23 -1.85 -5.88
N GLU A 299 1.19 -2.47 -6.52
CA GLU A 299 1.89 -3.61 -5.97
C GLU A 299 3.24 -3.25 -5.37
N HIS A 300 3.92 -2.27 -5.93
CA HIS A 300 5.23 -1.88 -5.45
C HIS A 300 5.44 -0.38 -5.66
N PRO A 301 6.41 0.20 -4.94
CA PRO A 301 6.77 1.59 -5.14
C PRO A 301 7.17 1.89 -6.59
N ARG A 302 6.88 3.11 -7.07
CA ARG A 302 7.37 3.58 -8.38
C ARG A 302 8.89 3.72 -8.38
N PRO A 303 9.55 3.59 -9.56
CA PRO A 303 10.98 3.84 -9.70
C PRO A 303 11.42 5.22 -9.17
N ALA A 304 10.64 6.27 -9.45
CA ALA A 304 10.86 7.59 -8.90
C ALA A 304 9.63 8.07 -8.09
N ARG A 305 9.88 8.44 -6.84
CA ARG A 305 8.86 8.95 -5.90
C ARG A 305 9.03 10.44 -5.58
N VAL A 306 10.18 10.98 -5.95
CA VAL A 306 10.54 12.40 -5.84
C VAL A 306 11.27 12.79 -7.12
N ARG A 307 10.90 13.92 -7.73
CA ARG A 307 11.61 14.53 -8.87
C ARG A 307 11.35 16.04 -8.90
N GLY A 308 12.41 16.84 -8.97
CA GLY A 308 12.30 18.29 -8.76
C GLY A 308 11.65 18.60 -7.40
N ARG A 309 10.72 19.57 -7.36
CA ARG A 309 9.88 19.84 -6.17
C ARG A 309 8.53 19.11 -6.24
N VAL A 310 8.54 17.86 -6.72
CA VAL A 310 7.36 17.00 -6.72
C VAL A 310 7.64 15.75 -5.91
N ALA A 311 6.76 15.43 -4.96
CA ALA A 311 6.78 14.20 -4.18
C ALA A 311 5.48 13.41 -4.39
N LEU A 312 5.58 12.09 -4.46
CA LEU A 312 4.43 11.18 -4.52
C LEU A 312 4.20 10.55 -3.15
N VAL A 313 2.94 10.35 -2.77
CA VAL A 313 2.52 9.71 -1.52
C VAL A 313 1.42 8.65 -1.76
N GLY A 314 1.19 7.78 -0.78
CA GLY A 314 0.18 6.72 -0.84
C GLY A 314 0.23 5.90 -2.12
N ASP A 315 -0.94 5.63 -2.72
CA ASP A 315 -1.04 4.82 -3.94
C ASP A 315 -0.33 5.43 -5.14
N ALA A 316 -0.20 6.76 -5.21
CA ALA A 316 0.53 7.42 -6.29
C ALA A 316 2.02 7.06 -6.24
N ALA A 317 2.58 6.89 -5.03
CA ALA A 317 3.94 6.41 -4.80
C ALA A 317 4.08 4.88 -4.85
N GLY A 318 2.96 4.15 -4.70
CA GLY A 318 2.93 2.68 -4.64
C GLY A 318 3.08 2.11 -3.23
N TYR A 319 2.65 2.85 -2.20
CA TYR A 319 2.78 2.45 -0.79
C TYR A 319 1.60 1.62 -0.28
N VAL A 320 1.39 0.46 -0.90
CA VAL A 320 0.44 -0.55 -0.42
C VAL A 320 1.20 -1.83 -0.12
N THR A 321 0.87 -2.47 0.99
CA THR A 321 1.49 -3.75 1.35
C THR A 321 0.75 -4.90 0.67
N LYS A 322 1.43 -5.66 -0.18
CA LYS A 322 0.79 -6.71 -0.98
C LYS A 322 0.17 -7.83 -0.12
N CYS A 323 0.89 -8.34 0.87
CA CYS A 323 0.46 -9.50 1.67
C CYS A 323 -0.89 -9.26 2.39
N SER A 324 -1.05 -8.08 2.99
CA SER A 324 -2.27 -7.70 3.72
C SER A 324 -3.25 -6.86 2.91
N GLY A 325 -2.88 -6.37 1.72
CA GLY A 325 -3.69 -5.41 0.95
C GLY A 325 -3.91 -4.06 1.63
N GLU A 326 -3.15 -3.77 2.70
CA GLU A 326 -3.33 -2.57 3.51
C GLU A 326 -2.66 -1.36 2.87
N GLY A 327 -3.43 -0.28 2.74
CA GLY A 327 -2.94 0.98 2.19
C GLY A 327 -3.38 2.23 2.93
N ILE A 328 -4.43 2.18 3.77
CA ILE A 328 -5.00 3.39 4.38
C ILE A 328 -3.99 4.07 5.33
N TYR A 329 -3.42 3.29 6.27
CA TYR A 329 -2.42 3.81 7.21
C TYR A 329 -1.19 4.33 6.46
N PHE A 330 -0.61 3.54 5.55
CA PHE A 330 0.59 3.95 4.80
C PHE A 330 0.32 5.16 3.89
N ALA A 331 -0.88 5.28 3.32
CA ALA A 331 -1.30 6.46 2.59
C ALA A 331 -1.31 7.70 3.49
N ALA A 332 -2.05 7.66 4.60
CA ALA A 332 -2.13 8.78 5.53
C ALA A 332 -0.75 9.15 6.12
N LYS A 333 0.01 8.15 6.54
CA LYS A 333 1.34 8.30 7.13
C LYS A 333 2.35 8.90 6.14
N SER A 334 2.42 8.39 4.91
CA SER A 334 3.31 8.97 3.89
C SER A 334 2.93 10.40 3.54
N GLY A 335 1.63 10.70 3.48
CA GLY A 335 1.11 12.04 3.32
C GLY A 335 1.62 12.99 4.39
N ARG A 336 1.36 12.66 5.66
CA ARG A 336 1.82 13.45 6.81
C ARG A 336 3.34 13.62 6.82
N MET A 337 4.10 12.54 6.69
CA MET A 337 5.57 12.60 6.67
C MET A 337 6.10 13.47 5.53
N CYS A 338 5.46 13.45 4.37
CA CYS A 338 5.81 14.31 3.24
C CYS A 338 5.53 15.78 3.56
N GLY A 339 4.35 16.10 4.10
CA GLY A 339 3.99 17.45 4.50
C GLY A 339 4.91 18.01 5.57
N GLU A 340 5.15 17.26 6.64
CA GLU A 340 6.09 17.64 7.70
C GLU A 340 7.52 17.81 7.18
N GLY A 341 7.96 16.94 6.25
CA GLY A 341 9.27 17.05 5.61
C GLY A 341 9.42 18.32 4.78
N ILE A 342 8.37 18.71 4.04
CA ILE A 342 8.33 19.98 3.31
C ILE A 342 8.35 21.17 4.27
N VAL A 343 7.59 21.12 5.36
CA VAL A 343 7.57 22.18 6.40
C VAL A 343 8.96 22.37 7.01
N ARG A 344 9.64 21.28 7.40
CA ARG A 344 11.02 21.33 7.92
C ARG A 344 11.99 21.91 6.89
N ALA A 345 11.97 21.39 5.66
CA ALA A 345 12.86 21.86 4.60
C ALA A 345 12.65 23.33 4.23
N SER A 346 11.41 23.80 4.27
CA SER A 346 11.04 25.17 3.92
C SER A 346 11.11 26.16 5.07
N GLU A 347 11.55 25.72 6.27
CA GLU A 347 11.60 26.55 7.48
C GLU A 347 10.22 27.17 7.79
N GLY A 348 9.16 26.36 7.76
CA GLY A 348 7.79 26.84 7.97
C GLY A 348 7.23 27.66 6.79
N GLY A 349 7.66 27.33 5.57
CA GLY A 349 7.22 27.97 4.33
C GLY A 349 7.96 29.27 3.96
N GLU A 350 9.03 29.64 4.65
CA GLU A 350 9.82 30.87 4.39
C GLU A 350 10.87 30.71 3.29
N ARG A 351 11.26 29.47 2.99
CA ARG A 351 12.35 29.13 2.07
C ARG A 351 11.88 28.21 0.95
N MET A 352 12.41 28.44 -0.25
CA MET A 352 12.22 27.53 -1.38
C MET A 352 12.97 26.22 -1.17
N ILE A 353 12.33 25.09 -1.48
CA ILE A 353 12.93 23.76 -1.37
C ILE A 353 13.44 23.24 -2.71
N ASP A 354 14.22 22.16 -2.71
CA ASP A 354 14.60 21.44 -3.92
C ASP A 354 14.39 19.92 -3.82
N GLU A 355 14.81 19.18 -4.84
CA GLU A 355 14.70 17.72 -4.85
C GLU A 355 15.51 17.06 -3.71
N GLY A 356 16.67 17.62 -3.38
CA GLY A 356 17.54 17.12 -2.32
C GLY A 356 16.88 17.24 -0.95
N ASP A 357 16.18 18.35 -0.72
CA ASP A 357 15.37 18.57 0.48
C ASP A 357 14.25 17.52 0.61
N LEU A 358 13.47 17.28 -0.46
CA LEU A 358 12.41 16.25 -0.44
C LEU A 358 12.96 14.83 -0.24
N ARG A 359 14.13 14.53 -0.82
CA ARG A 359 14.79 13.24 -0.61
C ARG A 359 15.26 13.06 0.82
N ARG A 360 15.82 14.11 1.42
CA ARG A 360 16.38 14.08 2.78
C ARG A 360 15.29 14.04 3.85
N GLU A 361 14.32 14.95 3.78
CA GLU A 361 13.34 15.16 4.85
C GLU A 361 12.11 14.25 4.77
N TYR A 362 11.81 13.70 3.59
CA TYR A 362 10.67 12.80 3.38
C TYR A 362 11.11 11.40 2.95
N LEU A 363 11.76 11.27 1.80
CA LEU A 363 11.98 9.94 1.19
C LEU A 363 12.89 9.05 2.04
N LYS A 364 13.98 9.62 2.57
CA LYS A 364 14.92 8.92 3.45
C LYS A 364 14.25 8.47 4.74
N GLU A 365 13.44 9.33 5.35
CA GLU A 365 12.71 9.01 6.59
C GLU A 365 11.67 7.92 6.37
N TRP A 366 10.89 8.02 5.28
CA TRP A 366 9.94 6.99 4.88
C TRP A 366 10.63 5.65 4.64
N ASP A 367 11.71 5.66 3.84
CA ASP A 367 12.42 4.44 3.49
C ASP A 367 13.10 3.81 4.71
N GLY A 368 13.67 4.64 5.59
CA GLY A 368 14.28 4.19 6.85
C GLY A 368 13.28 3.48 7.78
N GLN A 369 12.01 3.93 7.80
CA GLN A 369 10.98 3.33 8.65
C GLN A 369 10.30 2.11 8.03
N TYR A 370 10.02 2.11 6.73
CA TYR A 370 9.06 1.16 6.16
C TYR A 370 9.62 0.21 5.10
N VAL A 371 10.79 0.48 4.47
CA VAL A 371 11.29 -0.42 3.40
C VAL A 371 11.53 -1.84 3.90
N ALA A 372 12.03 -2.02 5.12
CA ALA A 372 12.22 -3.35 5.71
C ALA A 372 10.89 -4.09 5.85
N THR A 373 9.87 -3.43 6.39
CA THR A 373 8.51 -3.97 6.52
C THR A 373 7.93 -4.40 5.18
N PHE A 374 8.04 -3.56 4.15
CA PHE A 374 7.55 -3.89 2.81
C PHE A 374 8.28 -5.10 2.21
N ARG A 375 9.61 -5.20 2.39
CA ARG A 375 10.39 -6.35 1.91
C ARG A 375 10.00 -7.66 2.61
N VAL A 376 9.78 -7.62 3.92
CA VAL A 376 9.33 -8.80 4.68
C VAL A 376 7.94 -9.25 4.20
N LEU A 377 7.01 -8.32 4.05
CA LEU A 377 5.64 -8.63 3.58
C LEU A 377 5.63 -9.17 2.14
N ASP A 378 6.48 -8.64 1.26
CA ASP A 378 6.66 -9.16 -0.10
C ASP A 378 7.21 -10.59 -0.10
N LEU A 379 8.16 -10.89 0.79
CA LEU A 379 8.70 -12.24 0.95
C LEU A 379 7.59 -13.21 1.43
N LEU A 380 6.85 -12.83 2.47
CA LEU A 380 5.74 -13.65 3.00
C LEU A 380 4.70 -13.93 1.91
N GLN A 381 4.35 -12.93 1.10
CA GLN A 381 3.42 -13.13 0.00
C GLN A 381 3.95 -14.16 -1.00
N ARG A 382 5.21 -14.04 -1.45
CA ARG A 382 5.81 -14.98 -2.41
C ARG A 382 5.84 -16.42 -1.88
N VAL A 383 6.06 -16.59 -0.58
CA VAL A 383 6.09 -17.91 0.06
C VAL A 383 4.68 -18.52 0.15
N PHE A 384 3.71 -17.78 0.68
CA PHE A 384 2.42 -18.35 1.06
C PHE A 384 1.34 -18.28 -0.03
N TYR A 385 1.41 -17.31 -0.94
CA TYR A 385 0.37 -17.11 -1.97
C TYR A 385 0.70 -17.79 -3.31
N GLY A 386 1.80 -18.53 -3.38
CA GLY A 386 2.20 -19.26 -4.60
C GLY A 386 1.38 -20.52 -4.90
N SER A 387 0.76 -21.14 -3.89
CA SER A 387 -0.03 -22.37 -4.07
C SER A 387 -1.06 -22.57 -2.97
N ASN A 388 -2.09 -23.39 -3.21
CA ASN A 388 -3.05 -23.75 -2.17
C ASN A 388 -2.38 -24.50 -1.00
N ALA A 389 -1.40 -25.37 -1.25
CA ALA A 389 -0.67 -26.05 -0.17
C ALA A 389 0.05 -25.05 0.76
N ALA A 390 0.66 -24.01 0.19
CA ALA A 390 1.29 -22.96 1.00
C ALA A 390 0.26 -22.10 1.77
N ARG A 391 -0.92 -21.87 1.19
CA ARG A 391 -2.03 -21.19 1.88
C ARG A 391 -2.60 -22.01 3.04
N GLU A 392 -2.71 -23.33 2.89
CA GLU A 392 -3.09 -24.22 4.00
C GLU A 392 -2.09 -24.07 5.16
N ALA A 393 -0.80 -24.10 4.84
CA ALA A 393 0.25 -23.90 5.84
C ALA A 393 0.16 -22.53 6.51
N LEU A 394 -0.14 -21.47 5.77
CA LEU A 394 -0.37 -20.14 6.35
C LEU A 394 -1.54 -20.15 7.35
N VAL A 395 -2.67 -20.78 7.00
CA VAL A 395 -3.82 -20.87 7.92
C VAL A 395 -3.47 -21.69 9.16
N GLU A 396 -2.77 -22.81 9.01
CA GLU A 396 -2.30 -23.62 10.15
C GLU A 396 -1.39 -22.80 11.08
N LEU A 397 -0.46 -22.02 10.52
CA LEU A 397 0.43 -21.14 11.29
C LEU A 397 -0.33 -20.03 12.00
N CYS A 398 -1.39 -19.48 11.40
CA CYS A 398 -2.24 -18.51 12.07
C CYS A 398 -2.95 -19.09 13.31
N GLY A 399 -3.03 -20.42 13.47
CA GLY A 399 -3.56 -21.06 14.67
C GLY A 399 -2.63 -21.01 15.88
N ASP A 400 -1.34 -20.70 15.66
CA ASP A 400 -0.34 -20.63 16.73
C ASP A 400 -0.39 -19.27 17.44
N GLU A 401 -0.53 -19.28 18.77
CA GLU A 401 -0.66 -18.06 19.59
C GLU A 401 0.53 -17.10 19.44
N TYR A 402 1.75 -17.62 19.29
CA TYR A 402 2.93 -16.77 19.07
C TYR A 402 2.81 -16.03 17.74
N VAL A 403 2.42 -16.74 16.68
CA VAL A 403 2.18 -16.14 15.36
C VAL A 403 1.06 -15.09 15.43
N GLN A 404 -0.03 -15.36 16.17
CA GLN A 404 -1.11 -14.38 16.35
C GLN A 404 -0.59 -13.11 17.04
N ARG A 405 0.10 -13.25 18.18
CA ARG A 405 0.66 -12.13 18.94
C ARG A 405 1.61 -11.29 18.07
N MET A 406 2.60 -11.91 17.45
CA MET A 406 3.57 -11.22 16.60
C MET A 406 2.90 -10.48 15.43
N SER A 407 1.88 -11.09 14.84
CA SER A 407 1.14 -10.49 13.72
C SER A 407 0.28 -9.31 14.16
N PHE A 408 -0.44 -9.41 15.29
CA PHE A 408 -1.27 -8.32 15.80
C PHE A 408 -0.42 -7.18 16.35
N ASP A 409 0.65 -7.45 17.08
CA ASP A 409 1.58 -6.41 17.53
C ASP A 409 2.14 -5.64 16.33
N SER A 410 2.56 -6.38 15.30
CA SER A 410 3.08 -5.77 14.08
C SER A 410 2.01 -5.02 13.29
N TYR A 411 0.78 -5.53 13.24
CA TYR A 411 -0.31 -4.92 12.49
C TYR A 411 -0.89 -3.70 13.20
N LEU A 412 -1.26 -3.80 14.48
CA LEU A 412 -1.96 -2.76 15.24
C LEU A 412 -1.05 -1.57 15.55
N TYR A 413 0.24 -1.80 15.76
CA TYR A 413 1.19 -0.75 16.14
C TYR A 413 2.18 -0.37 15.03
N LYS A 414 2.22 -1.12 13.92
CA LYS A 414 3.10 -0.87 12.76
C LYS A 414 4.58 -0.79 13.12
N ARG A 415 4.98 -1.58 14.11
CA ARG A 415 6.37 -1.81 14.53
C ARG A 415 6.70 -3.28 14.30
N LEU A 416 7.96 -3.62 14.06
CA LEU A 416 8.34 -5.03 14.11
C LEU A 416 8.20 -5.49 15.55
N ALA A 417 7.33 -6.48 15.79
CA ALA A 417 7.15 -7.04 17.12
C ALA A 417 8.50 -7.58 17.65
N GLU A 418 8.76 -7.36 18.94
CA GLU A 418 9.97 -7.87 19.59
C GLU A 418 9.80 -9.37 19.84
N GLY A 419 10.43 -10.17 18.97
CA GLY A 419 10.35 -11.63 19.03
C GLY A 419 11.28 -12.23 20.08
N ASN A 420 10.89 -13.41 20.58
CA ASN A 420 11.80 -14.26 21.33
C ASN A 420 12.59 -15.12 20.33
N ARG A 421 13.92 -15.02 20.33
CA ARG A 421 14.81 -15.71 19.37
C ARG A 421 14.56 -17.22 19.29
N TRP A 422 14.17 -17.87 20.40
CA TRP A 422 13.84 -19.30 20.41
C TRP A 422 12.47 -19.59 19.80
N GLU A 423 11.48 -18.73 20.03
CA GLU A 423 10.15 -18.84 19.43
C GLU A 423 10.20 -18.52 17.93
N ASP A 424 11.04 -17.60 17.48
CA ASP A 424 11.29 -17.31 16.06
C ASP A 424 11.89 -18.51 15.33
N VAL A 425 12.87 -19.18 15.94
CA VAL A 425 13.46 -20.42 15.39
C VAL A 425 12.41 -21.53 15.35
N LYS A 426 11.59 -21.67 16.40
CA LYS A 426 10.49 -22.65 16.43
C LYS A 426 9.45 -22.35 15.36
N MET A 427 9.08 -21.08 15.17
CA MET A 427 8.16 -20.64 14.11
C MET A 427 8.72 -20.97 12.72
N LEU A 428 10.02 -20.75 12.49
CA LEU A 428 10.67 -21.10 11.23
C LEU A 428 10.62 -22.62 10.97
N VAL A 429 10.96 -23.43 11.97
CA VAL A 429 10.89 -24.90 11.90
C VAL A 429 9.46 -25.37 11.66
N ASN A 430 8.48 -24.81 12.38
CA ASN A 430 7.06 -25.12 12.22
C ASN A 430 6.56 -24.73 10.82
N THR A 431 7.00 -23.59 10.29
CA THR A 431 6.68 -23.14 8.92
C THR A 431 7.21 -24.13 7.89
N VAL A 432 8.48 -24.54 8.01
CA VAL A 432 9.06 -25.56 7.11
C VAL A 432 8.32 -26.89 7.23
N GLY A 433 8.02 -27.34 8.46
CA GLY A 433 7.28 -28.57 8.71
C GLY A 433 5.86 -28.54 8.14
N SER A 434 5.12 -27.45 8.32
CA SER A 434 3.77 -27.27 7.77
C SER A 434 3.80 -27.21 6.24
N LEU A 435 4.73 -26.47 5.63
CA LEU A 435 4.92 -26.46 4.18
C LEU A 435 5.23 -27.85 3.62
N MET A 436 6.06 -28.65 4.32
CA MET A 436 6.32 -30.05 3.94
C MET A 436 5.08 -30.92 4.05
N ARG A 437 4.35 -30.87 5.18
CA ARG A 437 3.09 -31.62 5.37
C ARG A 437 2.05 -31.27 4.32
N CYS A 438 1.81 -29.98 4.07
CA CYS A 438 0.85 -29.52 3.08
C CYS A 438 1.27 -29.85 1.64
N LYS A 439 2.57 -29.84 1.31
CA LYS A 439 3.07 -30.33 0.01
C LYS A 439 2.83 -31.84 -0.17
N ILE A 440 3.07 -32.64 0.86
CA ILE A 440 2.84 -34.09 0.84
C ILE A 440 1.34 -34.37 0.69
N LEU A 441 0.48 -33.70 1.48
CA LEU A 441 -0.97 -33.81 1.39
C LEU A 441 -1.52 -33.31 0.04
N GLY A 442 -0.94 -32.23 -0.51
CA GLY A 442 -1.27 -31.71 -1.83
C GLY A 442 -0.97 -32.72 -2.95
N ARG A 443 0.20 -33.37 -2.90
CA ARG A 443 0.58 -34.44 -3.84
C ARG A 443 -0.36 -35.65 -3.73
N ASN A 444 -0.76 -36.04 -2.53
CA ASN A 444 -1.70 -37.15 -2.33
C ASN A 444 -3.11 -36.82 -2.82
N ARG A 445 -3.59 -35.58 -2.67
CA ARG A 445 -4.89 -35.14 -3.20
C ARG A 445 -4.92 -35.02 -4.72
N GLU A 446 -3.84 -34.54 -5.34
CA GLU A 446 -3.71 -34.55 -6.81
C GLU A 446 -3.61 -35.98 -7.36
N ALA A 447 -2.87 -36.87 -6.68
CA ALA A 447 -2.84 -38.29 -7.01
C ALA A 447 -4.23 -38.96 -6.85
N PHE A 448 -5.01 -38.62 -5.83
CA PHE A 448 -6.38 -39.12 -5.66
C PHE A 448 -7.36 -38.55 -6.69
N LYS A 449 -7.21 -37.29 -7.11
CA LYS A 449 -7.99 -36.74 -8.24
C LYS A 449 -7.61 -37.37 -9.58
N PHE A 450 -6.34 -37.73 -9.76
CA PHE A 450 -5.84 -38.42 -10.96
C PHE A 450 -6.29 -39.90 -10.98
N LEU A 451 -6.34 -40.56 -9.82
CA LEU A 451 -6.79 -41.95 -9.67
C LEU A 451 -8.33 -42.08 -9.63
N GLY A 452 -9.05 -41.06 -9.18
CA GLY A 452 -10.53 -41.00 -9.22
C GLY A 452 -11.13 -40.63 -10.59
N GLY A 453 -10.29 -40.37 -11.59
CA GLY A 453 -10.69 -40.10 -12.98
C GLY A 453 -10.90 -41.35 -13.83
N HIS A 454 -10.71 -42.56 -13.27
CA HIS A 454 -10.98 -43.82 -13.97
C HIS A 454 -11.91 -44.72 -13.15
N SER A 455 -13.00 -45.12 -13.82
CA SER A 455 -14.05 -46.07 -13.42
C SER A 455 -15.29 -45.45 -12.76
N PHE A 456 -16.35 -45.27 -13.55
CA PHE A 456 -17.53 -46.14 -13.50
C PHE A 456 -18.39 -45.86 -14.76
N ASN A 457 -18.26 -46.73 -15.77
CA ASN A 457 -19.21 -46.82 -16.86
C ASN A 457 -19.58 -48.30 -17.00
N VAL A 458 -20.41 -48.80 -16.08
CA VAL A 458 -21.05 -50.11 -16.16
C VAL A 458 -22.43 -49.97 -15.53
N PHE A 459 -23.44 -49.77 -16.37
CA PHE A 459 -24.70 -50.53 -16.41
C PHE A 459 -25.61 -49.88 -17.46
N GLY A 460 -25.69 -50.54 -18.61
CA GLY A 460 -26.63 -50.22 -19.68
C GLY A 460 -27.07 -51.52 -20.32
N ARG A 461 -28.13 -52.11 -19.77
CA ARG A 461 -29.22 -52.82 -20.46
C ARG A 461 -30.31 -53.15 -19.46
#